data_AF-A0AAD7VRZ4-F1
#
_entry.id   AF-A0AAD7VRZ4-F1
#
_cell.length_a   1.000
_cell.length_b   1.000
_cell.length_c   1.000
_cell.angle_alpha   90.00
_cell.angle_beta   90.00
_cell.angle_gamma   90.00
#
_symmetry.space_group_name_H-M   'P 1'
#
loop_
_entity.id
_entity.type
_entity.pdbx_description
1 polymer ?
#
loop_
_entity_poly.entity_id
_entity_poly.type
_entity_poly.pdbx_seq_one_letter_code
_entity_poly.pdbx_strand_id
1 'polypeptide(L)'
;MLIVGRAVAGLGASGLMNCGLTMVAAWLPPHRQPLVMRINVSLGQIGIACGPLLGGAFTEYASWCWCFYVNLVIGAVVSIMLIPLDIPETVLALLAIHYVSS
;
A
#
# COMPACT_ATOMS: atom_id res chain seq x y z
N MET A 1 -13.31 -2.60 -19.41
CA MET A 1 -13.15 -1.90 -18.11
C MET A 1 -12.06 -2.48 -17.18
N LEU A 2 -11.51 -3.67 -17.44
CA LEU A 2 -10.46 -4.27 -16.58
C LEU A 2 -9.13 -3.49 -16.58
N ILE A 3 -8.73 -2.90 -17.71
CA ILE A 3 -7.44 -2.18 -17.85
C ILE A 3 -7.44 -0.88 -17.05
N VAL A 4 -8.51 -0.07 -17.15
CA VAL A 4 -8.64 1.18 -16.40
C VAL A 4 -8.67 0.89 -14.89
N GLY A 5 -9.40 -0.14 -14.46
CA GLY A 5 -9.39 -0.57 -13.06
C GLY A 5 -8.00 -1.03 -12.58
N ARG A 6 -7.23 -1.73 -13.43
CA ARG A 6 -5.84 -2.11 -13.12
C ARG A 6 -4.89 -0.91 -13.09
N ALA A 7 -5.11 0.09 -13.96
CA ALA A 7 -4.33 1.32 -13.96
C ALA A 7 -4.56 2.12 -12.67
N VAL A 8 -5.81 2.29 -12.26
CA VAL A 8 -6.16 3.00 -11.01
C VAL A 8 -5.66 2.23 -9.78
N ALA A 9 -5.85 0.91 -9.74
CA ALA A 9 -5.34 0.08 -8.64
C ALA A 9 -3.80 0.12 -8.55
N GLY A 10 -3.11 0.11 -9.69
CA GLY A 10 -1.65 0.24 -9.75
C GLY A 10 -1.16 1.60 -9.24
N LEU A 11 -1.85 2.68 -9.63
CA LEU A 11 -1.55 4.04 -9.16
C LEU A 11 -1.80 4.19 -7.65
N GLY A 12 -2.90 3.63 -7.13
CA GLY A 12 -3.18 3.64 -5.69
C GLY A 12 -2.16 2.84 -4.89
N ALA A 13 -1.82 1.64 -5.36
CA ALA A 13 -0.84 0.77 -4.68
C ALA A 13 0.57 1.38 -4.63
N SER A 14 1.03 1.99 -5.73
CA SER A 14 2.34 2.64 -5.77
C SER A 14 2.39 3.90 -4.89
N GLY A 15 1.33 4.71 -4.90
CA GLY A 15 1.19 5.88 -4.04
C GLY A 15 1.22 5.52 -2.55
N LEU A 16 0.45 4.52 -2.14
CA LEU A 16 0.42 4.06 -0.75
C LEU A 16 1.77 3.48 -0.30
N MET A 17 2.42 2.70 -1.16
CA MET A 17 3.71 2.09 -0.82
C MET A 17 4.80 3.14 -0.67
N ASN A 18 4.83 4.13 -1.55
CA ASN A 18 5.79 5.23 -1.48
C ASN A 18 5.52 6.13 -0.26
N CYS A 19 4.27 6.55 -0.05
CA CYS A 19 3.86 7.32 1.14
C CYS A 19 4.20 6.59 2.44
N GLY A 20 3.95 5.29 2.52
CA GLY A 20 4.26 4.48 3.70
C GLY A 20 5.77 4.45 4.00
N LEU A 21 6.60 4.23 2.98
CA LEU A 21 8.06 4.25 3.12
C LEU A 21 8.58 5.63 3.52
N THR A 22 8.09 6.71 2.89
CA THR A 22 8.46 8.09 3.24
C THR A 22 8.04 8.45 4.67
N MET A 23 6.84 8.05 5.10
CA MET A 23 6.35 8.32 6.45
C MET A 23 7.16 7.56 7.52
N VAL A 24 7.53 6.30 7.25
CA VAL A 24 8.44 5.54 8.11
C VAL A 24 9.81 6.20 8.17
N ALA A 25 10.36 6.65 7.03
CA ALA A 25 11.65 7.34 6.99
C ALA A 25 11.64 8.66 7.77
N ALA A 26 10.52 9.39 7.75
CA ALA A 26 10.36 10.67 8.46
C ALA A 26 10.13 10.51 9.98
N TRP A 27 9.41 9.48 10.42
CA TRP A 27 9.03 9.29 11.82
C TRP A 27 9.93 8.34 12.61
N LEU A 28 10.62 7.38 11.97
CA LEU A 28 11.45 6.40 12.68
C LEU A 28 12.95 6.73 12.65
N PRO A 29 13.66 6.58 13.78
CA PRO A 29 15.12 6.66 13.81
C PRO A 29 15.76 5.54 12.96
N PRO A 30 16.93 5.80 12.32
CA PRO A 30 17.54 4.91 11.32
C PRO A 30 17.77 3.47 11.78
N HIS A 31 17.94 3.25 13.09
CA HIS A 31 18.09 1.91 13.67
C HIS A 31 16.82 1.04 13.56
N ARG A 32 15.62 1.63 13.57
CA ARG A 32 14.33 0.88 13.56
C ARG A 32 13.69 0.77 12.19
N GLN A 33 14.08 1.61 11.23
CA GLN A 33 13.63 1.52 9.84
C GLN A 33 13.81 0.12 9.21
N PRO A 34 14.95 -0.60 9.39
CA PRO A 34 15.11 -1.94 8.83
C PRO A 34 14.14 -2.96 9.41
N LEU A 35 13.71 -2.80 10.68
CA LEU A 35 12.74 -3.71 11.29
C LEU A 35 11.36 -3.56 10.62
N VAL A 36 10.90 -2.32 10.44
CA VAL A 36 9.59 -2.04 9.80
C VAL A 36 9.60 -2.44 8.33
N MET A 37 10.70 -2.17 7.61
CA MET A 37 10.88 -2.60 6.23
C MET A 37 10.79 -4.12 6.08
N ARG A 38 11.43 -4.88 6.99
CA ARG A 38 11.38 -6.34 7.00
C ARG A 38 9.96 -6.87 7.26
N ILE A 39 9.20 -6.23 8.15
CA ILE A 39 7.80 -6.59 8.41
C ILE A 39 6.95 -6.35 7.16
N ASN A 40 7.13 -5.19 6.51
CA ASN A 40 6.41 -4.84 5.29
C ASN A 40 6.66 -5.88 4.17
N VAL A 41 7.93 -6.21 3.92
CA VAL A 41 8.31 -7.23 2.92
C VAL A 41 7.75 -8.61 3.30
N SER A 42 7.81 -9.01 4.57
CA SER A 42 7.27 -10.29 5.03
C SER A 42 5.77 -10.42 4.78
N LEU A 43 5.01 -9.37 5.07
CA LEU A 43 3.57 -9.31 4.78
C LEU A 43 3.30 -9.38 3.27
N GLY A 44 4.09 -8.67 2.46
CA GLY A 44 4.01 -8.75 1.00
C GLY A 44 4.23 -10.17 0.46
N GLN A 45 5.22 -10.88 1.00
CA GLN A 45 5.52 -12.27 0.61
C GLN A 45 4.38 -13.23 0.99
N ILE A 46 3.76 -13.05 2.16
CA ILE A 46 2.57 -13.82 2.56
C ILE A 46 1.42 -13.53 1.59
N GLY A 47 1.21 -12.27 1.22
CA GLY A 47 0.21 -11.89 0.21
C GLY A 47 0.46 -12.55 -1.15
N ILE A 48 1.71 -12.65 -1.59
CA ILE A 48 2.10 -13.35 -2.83
C ILE A 48 1.82 -14.86 -2.72
N ALA A 49 2.03 -15.47 -1.56
CA ALA A 49 1.71 -16.89 -1.35
C ALA A 49 0.19 -17.15 -1.28
N CYS A 50 -0.57 -16.23 -0.66
CA CYS A 50 -2.03 -16.32 -0.56
C CYS A 50 -2.75 -15.96 -1.88
N GLY A 51 -2.12 -15.15 -2.75
CA GLY A 51 -2.70 -14.70 -4.02
C GLY A 51 -3.14 -15.83 -4.96
N PRO A 52 -2.28 -16.82 -5.26
CA PRO A 52 -2.64 -17.99 -6.07
C PRO A 52 -3.66 -18.90 -5.41
N LEU A 53 -3.61 -19.05 -4.09
CA LEU A 53 -4.57 -19.86 -3.33
C LEU A 53 -5.99 -19.28 -3.41
N LEU A 54 -6.12 -17.98 -3.14
CA LEU A 54 -7.38 -17.26 -3.26
C LEU A 54 -7.80 -17.14 -4.73
N GLY A 55 -6.88 -16.84 -5.64
CA GLY A 55 -7.17 -16.72 -7.07
C GLY A 55 -7.61 -18.04 -7.71
N GLY A 56 -7.01 -19.16 -7.33
CA GLY A 56 -7.40 -20.51 -7.77
C GLY A 56 -8.79 -20.88 -7.26
N ALA A 57 -9.05 -20.70 -5.96
CA ALA A 57 -10.36 -20.95 -5.37
C ALA A 57 -11.45 -20.07 -5.99
N PHE A 58 -11.16 -18.79 -6.27
CA PHE A 58 -12.12 -17.94 -6.97
C PHE A 58 -12.37 -18.44 -8.39
N THR A 59 -11.33 -18.79 -9.16
CA THR A 59 -11.51 -19.25 -10.55
C THR A 59 -12.34 -20.54 -10.65
N GLU A 60 -12.31 -21.38 -9.61
CA GLU A 60 -13.03 -22.66 -9.57
C GLU A 60 -14.50 -22.52 -9.11
N TYR A 61 -14.83 -21.55 -8.24
CA TYR A 61 -16.17 -21.42 -7.63
C TYR A 61 -16.94 -20.13 -8.00
N ALA A 62 -16.28 -19.06 -8.44
CA ALA A 62 -16.91 -17.74 -8.67
C ALA A 62 -16.26 -16.99 -9.84
N SER A 63 -17.05 -16.59 -10.84
CA SER A 63 -16.56 -15.89 -12.04
C SER A 63 -15.54 -14.78 -11.71
N TRP A 64 -14.43 -14.72 -12.48
CA TRP A 64 -13.29 -13.78 -12.44
C TRP A 64 -13.54 -12.34 -11.92
N CYS A 65 -14.76 -11.82 -12.04
CA CYS A 65 -15.19 -10.52 -11.53
C CYS A 65 -15.11 -10.38 -9.98
N TRP A 66 -15.19 -11.47 -9.22
CA TRP A 66 -15.10 -11.40 -7.75
C TRP A 66 -13.74 -10.92 -7.24
N CYS A 67 -12.65 -11.20 -7.98
CA CYS A 67 -11.33 -10.65 -7.70
C CYS A 67 -11.31 -9.10 -7.73
N PHE A 68 -12.18 -8.49 -8.55
CA PHE A 68 -12.33 -7.04 -8.62
C PHE A 68 -13.09 -6.49 -7.40
N TYR A 69 -14.16 -7.18 -6.99
CA TYR A 69 -14.95 -6.77 -5.83
C TYR A 69 -14.13 -6.82 -4.53
N VAL A 70 -13.31 -7.85 -4.36
CA VAL A 70 -12.39 -7.97 -3.21
C VAL A 70 -11.36 -6.84 -3.19
N ASN A 71 -10.73 -6.53 -4.32
CA ASN A 71 -9.80 -5.40 -4.41
C ASN A 71 -10.49 -4.07 -4.10
N LEU A 72 -11.72 -3.88 -4.60
CA LEU A 72 -12.48 -2.65 -4.40
C LEU A 72 -12.91 -2.46 -2.95
N VAL A 73 -13.34 -3.54 -2.28
CA VAL A 73 -13.69 -3.52 -0.85
C VAL A 73 -12.46 -3.21 0.01
N ILE A 74 -11.33 -3.88 -0.25
CA ILE A 74 -10.08 -3.61 0.47
C ILE A 74 -9.63 -2.16 0.24
N GLY A 75 -9.65 -1.70 -1.02
CA GLY A 75 -9.33 -0.32 -1.36
C GLY A 75 -10.25 0.70 -0.68
N ALA A 76 -11.55 0.42 -0.61
CA ALA A 76 -12.53 1.26 0.07
C ALA A 76 -12.29 1.32 1.59
N VAL A 77 -12.02 0.17 2.23
CA VAL A 77 -11.70 0.11 3.67
C VAL A 77 -10.43 0.90 3.98
N VAL A 78 -9.38 0.74 3.17
CA VAL A 78 -8.13 1.51 3.33
C VAL A 78 -8.39 3.00 3.14
N SER A 79 -9.18 3.38 2.12
CA SER A 79 -9.53 4.77 1.86
C SER A 79 -10.29 5.39 3.03
N ILE A 80 -11.31 4.69 3.56
CA ILE A 80 -12.09 5.13 4.72
C ILE A 80 -11.20 5.27 5.97
N MET A 81 -10.23 4.38 6.14
CA MET A 81 -9.30 4.45 7.27
C MET A 81 -8.26 5.57 7.12
N LEU A 82 -7.92 5.97 5.88
CA LEU A 82 -6.97 7.04 5.59
C LEU A 82 -7.60 8.43 5.57
N ILE A 83 -8.88 8.57 5.18
CA ILE A 83 -9.62 9.85 5.15
C ILE A 83 -9.60 10.62 6.48
N PRO A 84 -9.76 10.01 7.67
CA PRO A 84 -9.69 10.73 8.94
C PRO A 84 -8.24 10.95 9.42
N LEU A 85 -7.23 10.46 8.69
CA LEU A 85 -5.83 10.66 9.04
C LEU A 85 -5.40 12.03 8.51
N ASP A 86 -5.56 13.07 9.31
CA ASP A 86 -4.93 14.38 9.06
C ASP A 86 -3.41 14.17 8.95
N ILE A 87 -2.88 14.23 7.73
CA ILE A 87 -1.45 14.14 7.49
C ILE A 87 -0.87 15.48 7.93
N PRO A 88 -0.09 15.55 9.02
CA PRO A 88 0.50 16.81 9.43
C PRO A 88 1.54 17.22 8.38
N GLU A 89 1.37 18.42 7.85
CA GLU A 89 2.24 19.15 6.92
C GLU A 89 3.74 19.22 7.35
N THR A 90 4.05 18.77 8.56
CA THR A 90 5.40 18.49 9.08
C THR A 90 6.24 17.57 8.20
N VAL A 91 5.64 16.61 7.48
CA VAL A 91 6.39 15.68 6.59
C VAL A 91 6.92 16.40 5.35
N LEU A 92 6.15 17.37 4.82
CA LEU A 92 6.56 18.18 3.66
C LEU A 92 7.71 19.13 4.05
N ALA A 93 7.67 19.67 5.27
CA ALA A 93 8.71 20.53 5.82
C ALA A 93 10.04 19.79 6.09
N LEU A 94 10.01 18.54 6.56
CA LEU A 94 11.22 17.77 6.84
C LEU A 94 11.97 17.30 5.58
N LEU A 95 11.25 16.95 4.51
CA LEU A 95 11.87 16.61 3.23
C LEU A 95 12.50 17.83 2.55
N ALA A 96 11.87 19.01 2.67
CA ALA A 96 12.41 20.26 2.14
C ALA A 96 13.73 20.66 2.84
N ILE A 97 13.85 20.43 4.15
CA ILE A 97 15.08 20.72 4.91
C ILE A 97 16.20 19.73 4.56
N HIS A 98 15.89 18.44 4.37
CA HIS A 98 16.91 17.44 4.06
C HIS A 98 17.41 17.52 2.61
N TYR A 99 16.58 17.98 1.67
CA TYR A 99 16.98 18.20 0.26
C TYR A 99 17.80 19.48 0.05
N VAL A 100 17.67 20.48 0.94
CA VAL A 100 18.45 21.74 0.90
C VAL A 100 19.82 21.60 1.60
N SER A 101 20.03 20.54 2.39
CA SER A 101 21.28 20.33 3.15
C SER A 101 22.24 19.29 2.52
N SER A 102 22.07 18.92 1.26
CA SER A 102 22.98 18.05 0.48
C SER A 102 23.30 18.69 -0.86
#